data_AF-A0AAE4FSL2-F1
#
_entry.id   AF-A0AAE4FSL2-F1
#
_cell.length_a   1.000
_cell.length_b   1.000
_cell.length_c   1.000
_cell.angle_alpha   90.00
_cell.angle_beta   90.00
_cell.angle_gamma   90.00
#
_symmetry.space_group_name_H-M   'P 1'
#
loop_
_entity.id
_entity.type
_entity.pdbx_description
1 polymer ?
#
loop_
_entity_poly.entity_id
_entity_poly.type
_entity_poly.pdbx_seq_one_letter_code
_entity_poly.pdbx_strand_id
1 'polypeptide(L)'
;MTLDTVIAAFLDGNSAEEIVAQYPSLNLADVDSVIDYYLHHRQVVDQYLQQREIKAAQVKQANEEQFNPIGLWDPLIARQSQRA
;
A
#
# COMPACT_ATOMS: atom_id res chain seq x y z
N MET A 1 1.00 -1.06 9.49
CA MET A 1 0.10 -1.85 8.61
C MET A 1 -1.21 -1.09 8.46
N THR A 2 -1.85 -1.12 7.30
CA THR A 2 -3.11 -0.41 7.03
C THR A 2 -4.25 -1.40 6.81
N LEU A 3 -5.49 -0.96 7.07
CA LEU A 3 -6.72 -1.71 6.80
C LEU A 3 -6.73 -2.32 5.38
N ASP A 4 -6.32 -1.51 4.41
CA ASP A 4 -6.27 -1.85 2.98
C ASP A 4 -5.39 -3.07 2.71
N THR A 5 -4.30 -3.25 3.47
CA THR A 5 -3.38 -4.37 3.28
C THR A 5 -4.00 -5.68 3.77
N VAL A 6 -4.70 -5.63 4.91
CA VAL A 6 -5.39 -6.80 5.47
C VAL A 6 -6.52 -7.23 4.55
N ILE A 7 -7.32 -6.27 4.08
CA ILE A 7 -8.45 -6.56 3.17
C ILE A 7 -7.94 -7.05 1.81
N ALA A 8 -6.89 -6.47 1.25
CA ALA A 8 -6.31 -6.94 -0.01
C ALA A 8 -5.82 -8.39 0.10
N ALA A 9 -5.07 -8.73 1.15
CA ALA A 9 -4.59 -10.09 1.36
C ALA A 9 -5.73 -11.10 1.54
N PHE A 10 -6.80 -10.73 2.25
CA PHE A 10 -8.01 -11.55 2.36
C PHE A 10 -8.71 -11.76 1.01
N LEU A 11 -8.82 -10.70 0.19
CA LEU A 11 -9.40 -10.78 -1.16
C LEU A 11 -8.55 -11.60 -2.13
N ASP A 12 -7.24 -11.66 -1.91
CA ASP A 12 -6.31 -12.55 -2.63
C ASP A 12 -6.44 -14.03 -2.20
N GLY A 13 -7.33 -14.32 -1.25
CA GLY A 13 -7.67 -15.69 -0.81
C GLY A 13 -6.90 -16.18 0.41
N ASN A 14 -6.12 -15.33 1.08
CA ASN A 14 -5.42 -15.70 2.30
C ASN A 14 -6.41 -15.79 3.47
N SER A 15 -6.21 -16.76 4.35
CA SER A 15 -6.91 -16.82 5.64
C SER A 15 -6.37 -15.78 6.64
N ALA A 16 -7.10 -15.53 7.72
CA ALA A 16 -6.66 -14.63 8.79
C ALA A 16 -5.31 -15.08 9.40
N GLU A 17 -5.11 -16.39 9.56
CA GLU A 17 -3.88 -16.99 10.08
C GLU A 17 -2.71 -16.81 9.11
N GLU A 18 -2.95 -16.98 7.81
CA GLU A 18 -1.94 -16.75 6.76
C GLU A 18 -1.54 -15.27 6.68
N ILE A 19 -2.49 -14.37 6.89
CA ILE A 19 -2.23 -12.92 6.95
C ILE A 19 -1.37 -12.57 8.18
N VAL A 20 -1.68 -13.11 9.36
CA VAL A 20 -0.88 -12.89 10.57
C VAL A 20 0.51 -13.50 10.43
N ALA A 21 0.64 -14.67 9.80
CA ALA A 21 1.94 -15.28 9.53
C ALA A 21 2.82 -14.40 8.62
N GLN A 22 2.22 -13.73 7.63
CA GLN A 22 2.89 -12.77 6.76
C GLN A 22 3.23 -11.45 7.48
N TYR A 23 2.44 -11.08 8.50
CA TYR A 23 2.59 -9.83 9.24
C TYR A 23 2.59 -10.05 10.76
N PRO A 24 3.71 -10.50 11.35
CA PRO A 24 3.79 -10.90 12.77
C PRO A 24 3.49 -9.79 13.78
N SER A 25 3.45 -8.53 13.33
CA SER A 25 3.02 -7.37 14.13
C SER A 25 1.51 -7.29 14.35
N LEU A 26 0.72 -8.09 13.62
CA LEU A 26 -0.73 -8.14 13.73
C LEU A 26 -1.16 -9.24 14.71
N ASN A 27 -2.24 -8.97 15.44
CA ASN A 27 -2.91 -9.96 16.26
C ASN A 27 -4.05 -10.62 15.46
N LEU A 28 -4.19 -11.93 15.58
CA LEU A 28 -5.23 -12.70 14.91
C LEU A 28 -6.63 -12.18 15.22
N ALA A 29 -6.93 -11.87 16.49
CA ALA A 29 -8.25 -11.36 16.87
C ALA A 29 -8.60 -10.03 16.18
N ASP A 30 -7.61 -9.17 15.94
CA ASP A 30 -7.80 -7.90 15.24
C ASP A 30 -8.02 -8.13 13.74
N VAL A 31 -7.29 -9.07 13.14
CA VAL A 31 -7.46 -9.46 11.73
C VAL A 31 -8.83 -10.06 11.49
N ASP A 32 -9.28 -10.99 12.35
CA ASP A 32 -10.62 -11.57 12.28
C ASP A 32 -11.71 -10.50 12.42
N SER A 33 -11.57 -9.57 13.36
CA SER A 33 -12.53 -8.49 13.56
C SER A 33 -12.63 -7.57 12.33
N VAL A 34 -11.49 -7.30 11.68
CA VAL A 34 -11.43 -6.51 10.44
C VAL A 34 -12.11 -7.24 9.29
N ILE A 35 -11.85 -8.54 9.12
CA ILE A 35 -12.46 -9.36 8.08
C ILE A 35 -13.97 -9.46 8.30
N ASP A 36 -14.41 -9.72 9.53
CA ASP A 36 -15.82 -9.79 9.88
C ASP A 36 -16.54 -8.47 9.59
N TYR A 37 -15.94 -7.34 9.98
CA TYR A 37 -16.47 -6.02 9.66
C TYR A 37 -16.57 -5.79 8.15
N TYR A 38 -15.53 -6.18 7.39
CA TYR A 38 -15.51 -6.07 5.93
C TYR A 38 -16.65 -6.88 5.29
N LEU A 39 -16.86 -8.12 5.72
CA LEU A 39 -17.91 -8.99 5.19
C LEU A 39 -19.31 -8.40 5.43
N HIS A 40 -19.54 -7.79 6.59
CA HIS A 40 -20.81 -7.14 6.92
C HIS A 40 -21.02 -5.79 6.23
N HIS A 41 -19.95 -5.08 5.86
CA HIS A 41 -20.00 -3.70 5.36
C HIS A 41 -19.33 -3.53 4.00
N ARG A 42 -19.29 -4.60 3.20
CA ARG A 42 -18.48 -4.71 1.97
C ARG A 42 -18.62 -3.51 1.04
N GLN A 43 -19.84 -3.09 0.74
CA GLN A 43 -20.09 -1.95 -0.15
C GLN A 43 -19.45 -0.64 0.35
N VAL A 44 -19.54 -0.37 1.65
CA VAL A 44 -18.99 0.86 2.24
C VAL A 44 -17.46 0.82 2.21
N VAL A 45 -16.89 -0.34 2.54
CA VAL A 45 -15.44 -0.50 2.58
C VAL A 45 -14.84 -0.51 1.17
N ASP A 46 -15.47 -1.17 0.20
CA ASP A 46 -15.05 -1.16 -1.20
C ASP A 46 -15.06 0.27 -1.77
N GLN A 47 -16.10 1.06 -1.48
CA GLN A 47 -16.15 2.48 -1.87
C GLN A 47 -15.02 3.30 -1.24
N TYR A 48 -14.70 3.07 0.03
CA TYR A 48 -13.60 3.72 0.70
C TYR A 48 -12.24 3.36 0.07
N LEU A 49 -12.00 2.07 -0.20
CA LEU A 49 -10.77 1.59 -0.82
C LEU A 49 -10.58 2.17 -2.22
N GLN A 50 -11.65 2.21 -3.03
CA GLN A 50 -11.61 2.83 -4.36
C GLN A 50 -11.27 4.32 -4.30
N GLN A 51 -11.90 5.07 -3.38
CA GLN A 51 -11.58 6.49 -3.20
C GLN A 51 -10.14 6.72 -2.76
N ARG A 52 -9.59 5.82 -1.94
CA ARG A 52 -8.19 5.86 -1.54
C ARG A 52 -7.23 5.61 -2.69
N GLU A 53 -7.52 4.62 -3.53
CA GLU A 53 -6.71 4.31 -4.71
C GLU A 53 -6.64 5.49 -5.67
N ILE A 54 -7.78 6.13 -5.95
CA ILE A 54 -7.85 7.34 -6.79
C ILE A 54 -6.98 8.46 -6.22
N LYS A 55 -7.07 8.71 -4.91
CA LYS A 55 -6.25 9.74 -4.25
C LYS A 55 -4.76 9.42 -4.31
N ALA A 56 -4.39 8.16 -4.08
CA ALA A 56 -2.99 7.73 -4.15
C ALA A 56 -2.42 7.91 -5.57
N ALA A 57 -3.21 7.56 -6.60
CA ALA A 57 -2.85 7.78 -8.00
C ALA A 57 -2.66 9.26 -8.33
N GLN A 58 -3.56 10.13 -7.86
CA GLN A 58 -3.45 11.59 -8.05
C GLN A 58 -2.20 12.17 -7.40
N VAL A 59 -1.89 11.76 -6.16
CA VAL A 59 -0.66 12.21 -5.47
C VAL A 59 0.58 11.72 -6.20
N LYS A 60 0.58 10.46 -6.66
CA LYS A 60 1.69 9.91 -7.45
C LYS A 60 1.91 10.71 -8.74
N GLN A 61 0.85 10.96 -9.50
CA GLN A 61 0.92 11.73 -10.74
C GLN A 61 1.42 13.16 -10.48
N ALA A 62 0.89 13.85 -9.48
CA ALA A 62 1.33 15.20 -9.12
C ALA A 62 2.81 15.23 -8.71
N ASN A 63 3.29 14.22 -7.98
CA ASN A 63 4.68 14.09 -7.62
C ASN A 63 5.57 13.82 -8.86
N GLU A 64 5.15 12.97 -9.79
CA GLU A 64 5.90 12.67 -11.02
C GLU A 64 5.96 13.88 -11.97
N GLU A 65 4.88 14.67 -12.04
CA GLU A 65 4.83 15.91 -12.81
C GLU A 65 5.70 17.01 -12.19
N GLN A 66 5.74 17.11 -10.85
CA GLN A 66 6.57 18.10 -10.14
C GLN A 66 8.04 17.69 -10.04
N PHE A 67 8.33 16.39 -9.94
CA PHE A 67 9.66 15.83 -9.80
C PHE A 67 9.95 14.90 -10.98
N ASN A 68 10.32 15.50 -12.13
CA ASN A 68 10.90 14.74 -13.23
C ASN A 68 12.29 14.20 -12.81
N PRO A 69 12.47 12.88 -12.58
CA PRO A 69 13.73 12.34 -12.07
C PRO A 69 14.89 12.47 -13.06
N ILE A 70 14.59 12.69 -14.34
CA ILE A 70 15.57 12.67 -15.43
C ILE A 70 16.64 13.77 -15.25
N GLY A 71 16.34 14.89 -14.58
CA GLY A 71 17.32 15.96 -14.33
C GLY A 71 18.07 15.89 -12.99
N LEU A 72 17.69 14.98 -12.08
CA LEU A 72 18.24 14.97 -10.71
C LEU A 72 19.43 14.02 -10.54
N TRP A 73 19.58 13.03 -11.42
CA TRP A 73 20.65 12.03 -11.35
C TRP A 73 21.95 12.46 -12.06
N ASP A 74 21.88 13.46 -12.96
CA ASP A 74 23.05 13.96 -13.70
C ASP A 74 24.21 14.40 -12.78
N PRO A 75 23.97 15.14 -11.67
CA PRO A 75 25.05 15.53 -10.77
C PRO A 75 25.57 14.38 -9.90
N LEU A 76 24.76 13.33 -9.70
CA LEU A 76 25.10 12.21 -8.81
C LEU A 76 25.96 11.17 -9.52
N ILE A 77 25.65 10.85 -10.79
CA ILE A 77 26.48 9.94 -11.61
C ILE A 77 27.87 10.56 -11.87
N ALA A 78 27.94 11.88 -12.11
CA ALA A 78 29.20 12.58 -12.37
C ALA A 78 30.19 12.53 -11.18
N ARG A 79 29.69 12.47 -9.93
CA ARG A 79 30.53 12.42 -8.73
C ARG A 79 31.10 11.03 -8.44
N GLN A 80 30.46 9.98 -8.96
CA GLN A 80 30.90 8.60 -8.72
C GLN A 80 32.08 8.22 -9.63
N SER A 81 32.13 8.79 -10.84
CA SER A 81 33.21 8.56 -11.82
C SER A 81 34.53 9.27 -11.50
N GLN A 82 34.55 10.23 -10.56
CA GLN A 82 35.77 10.95 -10.15
C GLN A 82 36.48 10.31 -8.95
N ARG A 83 35.97 9.18 -8.44
CA ARG A 83 36.50 8.49 -7.24
C ARG A 83 37.09 7.11 -7.53
N ALA A 84 37.40 6.81 -8.80
CA ALA A 84 38.08 5.59 -9.24
C ALA A 84 39.55 5.88 -9.59
#